data_AF-A0A226D0S3-F1
#
_entry.id   AF-A0A226D0S3-F1
#
_cell.length_a   1.000
_cell.length_b   1.000
_cell.length_c   1.000
_cell.angle_alpha   90.00
_cell.angle_beta   90.00
_cell.angle_gamma   90.00
#
_symmetry.space_group_name_H-M   'P 1'
#
loop_
_entity.id
_entity.type
_entity.pdbx_description
1 polymer ?
#
loop_
_entity_poly.entity_id
_entity_poly.type
_entity_poly.pdbx_seq_one_letter_code
_entity_poly.pdbx_strand_id
1 'polypeptide(L)'
;MWRDEAFLHFRRSILATHRNSFHAGYFISWDKKKRRATPLENGWKYRIYQIFVLFCILVVLPTLCLNWGNLIALAFSREGADVVEVWFASLGIVYLLIGIQFMWNFVWPEGPKKFVNVYESLLNLEKKLQGMIPTQVFTSRRDVINSTTTRNISMVLTAFFFAFDYLVPWFCFVVAFSSHNPITFVVTSTNLVPENYQFLSRIVCGLILALVGTFVASVISIGILIVMYGVVTLYLWTLFLVPTTEFGISFDTGVKIYRSLRVMTVIQFDLARDFVILLMHHFYAVVWATMAIYCVMIQVIVTNKVTPFSMILCVTMVFVAGSVEWFAIVFVAKGTTLSKEFILEGGRNHGRNKYRKRVLRSLLPNFINLEFVSFAETMREGIEMGYFANFMERVTHNTISLLLARK
;
A
#
# COMPACT_ATOMS: atom_id res chain seq x y z
N MET A 1 -10.68 -18.18 -0.65
CA MET A 1 -10.07 -18.34 -1.99
C MET A 1 -8.62 -17.83 -2.05
N TRP A 2 -8.25 -16.74 -1.37
CA TRP A 2 -6.85 -16.27 -1.22
C TRP A 2 -6.40 -16.19 0.26
N ARG A 3 -7.12 -16.92 1.12
CA ARG A 3 -7.04 -16.78 2.57
C ARG A 3 -5.69 -17.22 3.13
N ASP A 4 -5.18 -18.35 2.64
CA ASP A 4 -3.98 -18.99 3.18
C ASP A 4 -2.72 -18.20 2.80
N GLU A 5 -2.66 -17.70 1.56
CA GLU A 5 -1.58 -16.82 1.09
C GLU A 5 -1.61 -15.46 1.82
N ALA A 6 -2.77 -14.82 1.92
CA ALA A 6 -2.91 -13.57 2.67
C ALA A 6 -2.45 -13.73 4.13
N PHE A 7 -2.81 -14.85 4.75
CA PHE A 7 -2.41 -15.19 6.10
C PHE A 7 -0.89 -15.41 6.24
N LEU A 8 -0.27 -16.06 5.25
CA LEU A 8 1.19 -16.25 5.19
C LEU A 8 1.91 -14.90 5.11
N HIS A 9 1.49 -14.02 4.19
CA HIS A 9 2.05 -12.68 4.04
C HIS A 9 1.84 -11.85 5.31
N PHE A 10 0.65 -11.91 5.92
CA PHE A 10 0.35 -11.18 7.15
C PHE A 10 1.26 -11.58 8.30
N ARG A 11 1.41 -12.88 8.52
CA ARG A 11 2.34 -13.42 9.50
C ARG A 11 3.77 -12.97 9.22
N ARG A 12 4.21 -13.02 7.96
CA ARG A 12 5.56 -12.61 7.55
C ARG A 12 5.81 -11.13 7.86
N SER A 13 4.86 -10.24 7.55
CA SER A 13 5.00 -8.81 7.83
C SER A 13 5.06 -8.52 9.34
N ILE A 14 4.22 -9.18 10.17
CA ILE A 14 4.30 -9.05 11.64
C ILE A 14 5.67 -9.49 12.15
N LEU A 15 6.18 -10.63 11.68
CA LEU A 15 7.50 -11.12 12.08
C LEU A 15 8.64 -10.23 11.57
N ALA A 16 8.48 -9.59 10.41
CA ALA A 16 9.44 -8.61 9.90
C ALA A 16 9.49 -7.38 10.82
N THR A 17 8.34 -6.87 11.24
CA THR A 17 8.26 -5.77 12.23
C THR A 17 8.98 -6.13 13.53
N HIS A 18 8.82 -7.37 14.01
CA HIS A 18 9.51 -7.83 15.21
C HIS A 18 11.03 -7.88 15.01
N ARG A 19 11.51 -8.41 13.88
CA ARG A 19 12.95 -8.50 13.60
C ARG A 19 13.58 -7.12 13.43
N ASN A 20 12.93 -6.23 12.69
CA ASN A 20 13.44 -4.88 12.42
C ASN A 20 13.46 -4.00 13.67
N SER A 21 12.68 -4.34 14.70
CA SER A 21 12.73 -3.69 16.01
C SER A 21 13.51 -4.47 17.08
N PHE A 22 14.28 -5.50 16.69
CA PHE A 22 14.99 -6.40 17.61
C PHE A 22 14.10 -6.96 18.73
N HIS A 23 12.83 -7.24 18.41
CA HIS A 23 11.79 -7.68 19.35
C HIS A 23 11.52 -6.71 20.52
N ALA A 24 11.97 -5.46 20.43
CA ALA A 24 11.85 -4.46 21.48
C ALA A 24 10.63 -3.55 21.30
N GLY A 25 10.26 -3.20 20.06
CA GLY A 25 9.17 -2.25 19.78
C GLY A 25 8.19 -2.78 18.73
N TYR A 26 6.98 -3.20 19.13
CA TYR A 26 5.93 -3.60 18.19
C TYR A 26 4.52 -3.47 18.82
N PHE A 27 3.49 -3.49 17.97
CA PHE A 27 2.09 -3.26 18.37
C PHE A 27 1.16 -4.47 18.14
N ILE A 28 1.55 -5.41 17.28
CA ILE A 28 0.83 -6.68 17.06
C ILE A 28 1.79 -7.84 17.27
N SER A 29 1.31 -8.90 17.93
CA SER A 29 2.05 -10.15 18.10
C SER A 29 1.32 -11.31 17.42
N TRP A 30 2.07 -12.34 17.03
CA TRP A 30 1.51 -13.51 16.36
C TRP A 30 1.42 -14.71 17.31
N ASP A 31 0.20 -15.17 17.60
CA ASP A 31 -0.02 -16.39 18.38
C ASP A 31 0.06 -17.61 17.45
N LYS A 32 1.17 -18.36 17.57
CA LYS A 32 1.40 -19.59 16.79
C LYS A 32 0.38 -20.68 17.10
N LYS A 33 -0.11 -20.77 18.33
CA LYS A 33 -1.07 -21.81 18.76
C LYS A 33 -2.46 -21.50 18.21
N LYS A 34 -2.91 -20.26 18.35
CA LYS A 34 -4.23 -19.82 17.87
C LYS A 34 -4.25 -19.50 16.38
N ARG A 35 -3.08 -19.39 15.74
CA ARG A 35 -2.93 -18.97 14.33
C ARG A 35 -3.62 -17.61 14.12
N ARG A 36 -3.38 -16.65 15.01
CA ARG A 36 -4.05 -15.34 15.03
C ARG A 36 -3.10 -14.22 15.41
N ALA A 37 -3.35 -13.03 14.87
CA ALA A 37 -2.74 -11.81 15.36
C ALA A 37 -3.40 -11.42 16.70
N THR A 38 -2.60 -10.88 17.60
CA THR A 38 -3.04 -10.39 18.92
C THR A 38 -2.54 -8.96 19.09
N PRO A 39 -3.42 -7.98 19.31
CA PRO A 39 -2.98 -6.61 19.57
C PRO A 39 -2.29 -6.56 20.93
N LEU A 40 -1.19 -5.81 21.03
CA LEU A 40 -0.60 -5.49 22.32
C LEU A 40 -1.33 -4.27 22.88
N GLU A 41 -2.01 -4.44 24.00
CA GLU A 41 -2.74 -3.34 24.65
C GLU A 41 -1.85 -2.54 25.59
N ASN A 42 -0.96 -3.25 26.28
CA ASN A 42 -0.09 -2.74 27.34
C ASN A 42 1.21 -3.53 27.39
N GLY A 43 2.23 -2.95 28.01
CA GLY A 43 3.52 -3.59 28.25
C GLY A 43 4.69 -2.83 27.62
N TRP A 44 5.90 -3.21 28.04
CA TRP A 44 7.13 -2.51 27.67
C TRP A 44 7.33 -2.40 26.15
N LYS A 45 7.02 -3.48 25.42
CA LYS A 45 7.22 -3.55 23.97
C LYS A 45 6.32 -2.60 23.19
N TYR A 46 5.08 -2.43 23.64
CA TYR A 46 4.15 -1.49 23.03
C TYR A 46 4.49 -0.05 23.41
N ARG A 47 4.90 0.20 24.65
CA ARG A 47 5.39 1.52 25.09
C ARG A 47 6.62 1.99 24.31
N ILE A 48 7.58 1.09 24.05
CA ILE A 48 8.74 1.40 23.20
C ILE A 48 8.28 1.80 21.80
N TYR A 49 7.33 1.05 21.21
CA TYR A 49 6.76 1.41 19.92
C TYR A 49 6.15 2.81 19.94
N GLN A 50 5.33 3.14 20.93
CA GLN A 50 4.71 4.46 21.06
C GLN A 50 5.75 5.57 21.19
N ILE A 51 6.76 5.40 22.05
CA ILE A 51 7.86 6.35 22.23
C ILE A 51 8.62 6.53 20.91
N PHE A 52 8.91 5.44 20.20
CA PHE A 52 9.59 5.49 18.92
C PHE A 52 8.82 6.30 17.86
N VAL A 53 7.51 6.08 17.75
CA VAL A 53 6.68 6.84 16.79
C VAL A 53 6.61 8.31 17.18
N LEU A 54 6.41 8.63 18.45
CA LEU A 54 6.43 10.02 18.94
C LEU A 54 7.79 10.69 18.68
N PHE A 55 8.89 9.96 18.88
CA PHE A 55 10.23 10.44 18.55
C PHE A 55 10.37 10.71 17.04
N CYS A 56 9.85 9.83 16.18
CA CYS A 56 9.85 10.05 14.74
C CYS A 56 9.07 11.32 14.34
N ILE A 57 7.94 11.58 14.99
CA ILE A 57 7.08 12.73 14.70
C ILE A 57 7.66 14.04 15.25
N LEU A 58 8.13 14.04 16.51
CA LEU A 58 8.51 15.25 17.21
C LEU A 58 9.97 15.65 16.98
N VAL A 59 10.84 14.69 16.65
CA VAL A 59 12.27 14.93 16.47
C VAL A 59 12.68 14.66 15.03
N VAL A 60 12.54 13.43 14.55
CA VAL A 60 13.07 13.03 13.23
C VAL A 60 12.44 13.86 12.11
N LEU A 61 11.11 13.92 12.03
CA LEU A 61 10.42 14.60 10.95
C LEU A 61 10.76 16.10 10.86
N PRO A 62 10.68 16.91 11.94
CA PRO A 62 11.13 18.30 11.90
C PRO A 62 12.59 18.46 11.47
N THR A 63 13.49 17.63 11.98
CA THR A 63 14.90 17.64 11.59
C THR A 63 15.08 17.35 10.10
N LEU A 64 14.32 16.39 9.55
CA LEU A 64 14.35 16.13 8.11
C LEU A 64 13.85 17.33 7.31
N CYS A 65 12.73 17.93 7.72
CA CYS A 65 12.16 19.11 7.05
C CYS A 65 13.13 20.31 7.06
N LEU A 66 13.80 20.56 8.18
CA LEU A 66 14.82 21.61 8.29
C LEU A 66 16.02 21.32 7.37
N ASN A 67 16.53 20.08 7.40
CA ASN A 67 17.64 19.69 6.52
C ASN A 67 17.26 19.84 5.03
N TRP A 68 16.06 19.43 4.66
CA TRP A 68 15.56 19.59 3.30
C TRP A 68 15.40 21.04 2.88
N GLY A 69 14.90 21.91 3.76
CA GLY A 69 14.87 23.36 3.53
C GLY A 69 16.26 23.94 3.28
N ASN A 70 17.26 23.52 4.05
CA ASN A 70 18.65 23.92 3.86
C ASN A 70 19.22 23.42 2.53
N LEU A 71 18.98 22.16 2.17
CA LEU A 71 19.40 21.58 0.90
C LEU A 71 18.77 22.28 -0.30
N ILE A 72 17.49 22.66 -0.19
CA ILE A 72 16.81 23.47 -1.20
C ILE A 72 17.47 24.84 -1.32
N ALA A 73 17.70 25.52 -0.19
CA ALA A 73 18.34 26.83 -0.19
C ALA A 73 19.74 26.78 -0.84
N LEU A 74 20.52 25.73 -0.56
CA LEU A 74 21.83 25.50 -1.16
C LEU A 74 21.75 25.18 -2.66
N ALA A 75 20.77 24.38 -3.10
CA ALA A 75 20.56 24.08 -4.51
C ALA A 75 20.15 25.30 -5.34
N PHE A 76 19.45 26.26 -4.72
CA PHE A 76 19.13 27.55 -5.35
C PHE A 76 20.23 28.61 -5.20
N SER A 77 21.24 28.37 -4.35
CA SER A 77 22.41 29.24 -4.21
C SER A 77 23.44 29.02 -5.32
N ARG A 78 24.27 30.02 -5.62
CA ARG A 78 25.33 29.95 -6.67
C ARG A 78 26.40 28.89 -6.39
N GLU A 79 26.50 28.36 -5.17
CA GLU A 79 27.50 27.36 -4.77
C GLU A 79 27.12 25.94 -5.20
N GLY A 80 25.89 25.72 -5.68
CA GLY A 80 25.48 24.53 -6.42
C GLY A 80 25.55 23.23 -5.60
N ALA A 81 24.56 22.99 -4.73
CA ALA A 81 24.34 21.64 -4.21
C ALA A 81 24.06 20.67 -5.38
N ASP A 82 24.54 19.42 -5.26
CA ASP A 82 24.22 18.41 -6.24
C ASP A 82 22.72 18.11 -6.17
N VAL A 83 22.02 18.43 -7.26
CA VAL A 83 20.57 18.30 -7.40
C VAL A 83 20.10 16.89 -7.03
N VAL A 84 20.93 15.88 -7.32
CA VAL A 84 20.65 14.48 -6.96
C VAL A 84 20.44 14.34 -5.45
N GLU A 85 21.26 15.00 -4.64
CA GLU A 85 21.25 14.92 -3.18
C GLU A 85 19.96 15.46 -2.57
N VAL A 86 19.50 16.62 -3.07
CA VAL A 86 18.22 17.23 -2.67
C VAL A 86 17.07 16.27 -2.94
N TRP A 87 17.14 15.53 -4.04
CA TRP A 87 16.13 14.54 -4.38
C TRP A 87 16.13 13.35 -3.44
N PHE A 88 17.30 12.76 -3.16
CA PHE A 88 17.38 11.65 -2.20
C PHE A 88 16.82 12.04 -0.83
N ALA A 89 17.14 13.24 -0.35
CA ALA A 89 16.58 13.77 0.90
C ALA A 89 15.05 13.94 0.83
N SER A 90 14.53 14.50 -0.28
CA SER A 90 13.09 14.63 -0.52
C SER A 90 12.37 13.29 -0.46
N LEU A 91 12.96 12.25 -1.07
CA LEU A 91 12.38 10.91 -1.09
C LEU A 91 12.35 10.28 0.30
N GLY A 92 13.42 10.43 1.08
CA GLY A 92 13.45 9.99 2.48
C GLY A 92 12.35 10.64 3.32
N ILE A 93 12.09 11.93 3.09
CA ILE A 93 11.00 12.66 3.78
C ILE A 93 9.64 12.14 3.37
N VAL A 94 9.36 12.04 2.07
CA VAL A 94 8.06 11.52 1.59
C VAL A 94 7.83 10.10 2.12
N TYR A 95 8.86 9.27 2.09
CA TYR A 95 8.79 7.92 2.64
C TYR A 95 8.47 7.90 4.13
N LEU A 96 9.14 8.74 4.93
CA LEU A 96 8.89 8.82 6.37
C LEU A 96 7.50 9.41 6.67
N LEU A 97 7.07 10.44 5.94
CA LEU A 97 5.72 11.01 6.04
C LEU A 97 4.66 9.94 5.78
N ILE A 98 4.88 9.12 4.75
CA ILE A 98 4.02 7.99 4.44
C ILE A 98 3.98 7.02 5.63
N GLY A 99 5.16 6.62 6.11
CA GLY A 99 5.30 5.70 7.24
C GLY A 99 4.68 6.19 8.54
N ILE A 100 4.85 7.47 8.86
CA ILE A 100 4.36 8.09 10.09
C ILE A 100 2.84 8.00 10.19
N GLN A 101 2.11 8.19 9.10
CA GLN A 101 0.64 8.07 9.11
C GLN A 101 0.21 6.64 9.47
N PHE A 102 0.83 5.61 8.88
CA PHE A 102 0.56 4.22 9.26
C PHE A 102 0.94 3.94 10.71
N MET A 103 2.11 4.39 11.13
CA MET A 103 2.59 4.18 12.49
C MET A 103 1.69 4.87 13.52
N TRP A 104 1.25 6.10 13.22
CA TRP A 104 0.38 6.91 14.07
C TRP A 104 -0.94 6.22 14.37
N ASN A 105 -1.54 5.58 13.37
CA ASN A 105 -2.77 4.81 13.58
C ASN A 105 -2.59 3.72 14.64
N PHE A 106 -1.38 3.15 14.77
CA PHE A 106 -1.08 2.11 15.74
C PHE A 106 -0.52 2.62 17.08
N VAL A 107 -0.32 3.94 17.27
CA VAL A 107 0.14 4.51 18.56
C VAL A 107 -0.94 4.38 19.63
N TRP A 108 -2.20 4.50 19.24
CA TRP A 108 -3.34 4.42 20.15
C TRP A 108 -3.76 2.97 20.35
N PRO A 109 -4.03 2.50 21.59
CA PRO A 109 -4.43 1.11 21.85
C PRO A 109 -5.62 0.63 21.02
N GLU A 110 -6.50 1.55 20.63
CA GLU A 110 -7.65 1.27 19.77
C GLU A 110 -7.25 0.89 18.33
N GLY A 111 -6.14 1.42 17.82
CA GLY A 111 -5.68 1.18 16.45
C GLY A 111 -5.35 -0.29 16.17
N PRO A 112 -4.40 -0.92 16.90
CA PRO A 112 -4.08 -2.33 16.74
C PRO A 112 -5.30 -3.23 16.99
N LYS A 113 -6.16 -2.88 17.96
CA LYS A 113 -7.41 -3.61 18.25
C LYS A 113 -8.38 -3.54 17.08
N LYS A 114 -8.70 -2.33 16.59
CA LYS A 114 -9.57 -2.08 15.43
C LYS A 114 -9.03 -2.85 14.23
N PHE A 115 -7.72 -2.74 13.96
CA PHE A 115 -7.08 -3.42 12.85
C PHE A 115 -7.22 -4.96 12.91
N VAL A 116 -6.89 -5.58 14.04
CA VAL A 116 -7.03 -7.03 14.22
C VAL A 116 -8.49 -7.46 14.15
N ASN A 117 -9.40 -6.71 14.76
CA ASN A 117 -10.83 -6.99 14.72
C ASN A 117 -11.40 -6.92 13.30
N VAL A 118 -10.98 -5.93 12.51
CA VAL A 118 -11.35 -5.83 11.09
C VAL A 118 -10.80 -7.03 10.32
N TYR A 119 -9.53 -7.37 10.50
CA TYR A 119 -8.92 -8.54 9.84
C TYR A 119 -9.67 -9.84 10.17
N GLU A 120 -9.95 -10.09 11.46
CA GLU A 120 -10.72 -11.25 11.89
C GLU A 120 -12.15 -11.23 11.35
N SER A 121 -12.79 -10.06 11.30
CA SER A 121 -14.15 -9.91 10.77
C SER A 121 -14.21 -10.27 9.28
N LEU A 122 -13.20 -9.89 8.51
CA LEU A 122 -13.09 -10.26 7.09
C LEU A 122 -12.92 -11.77 6.91
N LEU A 123 -12.06 -12.41 7.71
CA LEU A 123 -11.86 -13.86 7.68
C LEU A 123 -13.13 -14.63 8.09
N ASN A 124 -13.83 -14.14 9.12
CA ASN A 124 -15.09 -14.72 9.57
C ASN A 124 -16.20 -14.53 8.54
N LEU A 125 -16.24 -13.37 7.88
CA LEU A 125 -17.16 -13.11 6.79
C LEU A 125 -16.91 -14.09 5.64
N GLU A 126 -15.66 -14.25 5.18
CA GLU A 126 -15.30 -15.24 4.15
C GLU A 126 -15.74 -16.66 4.54
N LYS A 127 -15.48 -17.08 5.78
CA LYS A 127 -15.94 -18.39 6.29
C LYS A 127 -17.47 -18.50 6.26
N LYS A 128 -18.19 -17.43 6.63
CA LYS A 128 -19.65 -17.37 6.58
C LYS A 128 -20.17 -17.48 5.15
N LEU A 129 -19.56 -16.78 4.19
CA LEU A 129 -19.92 -16.88 2.77
C LEU A 129 -19.73 -18.30 2.25
N GLN A 130 -18.61 -18.94 2.58
CA GLN A 130 -18.36 -20.34 2.24
C GLN A 130 -19.43 -21.27 2.83
N GLY A 131 -19.85 -21.04 4.08
CA GLY A 131 -20.91 -21.81 4.72
C GLY A 131 -22.32 -21.62 4.15
N MET A 132 -22.56 -20.59 3.31
CA MET A 132 -23.84 -20.40 2.63
C MET A 132 -24.00 -21.28 1.38
N ILE A 133 -22.93 -21.92 0.92
CA ILE A 133 -22.91 -22.66 -0.35
C ILE A 133 -22.73 -24.15 -0.05
N PRO A 134 -23.49 -25.04 -0.71
CA PRO A 134 -23.24 -26.49 -0.62
C PRO A 134 -21.80 -26.83 -1.00
N THR A 135 -21.15 -27.71 -0.24
CA THR A 135 -19.72 -28.03 -0.40
C THR A 135 -19.38 -28.52 -1.82
N GLN A 136 -20.27 -29.26 -2.47
CA GLN A 136 -20.11 -29.73 -3.85
C GLN A 136 -20.04 -28.54 -4.83
N VAL A 137 -20.99 -27.60 -4.75
CA VAL A 137 -21.00 -26.40 -5.63
C VAL A 137 -19.78 -25.53 -5.36
N PHE A 138 -19.40 -25.38 -4.08
CA PHE A 138 -18.22 -24.60 -3.71
C PHE A 138 -16.93 -25.20 -4.25
N THR A 139 -16.72 -26.51 -4.12
CA THR A 139 -15.51 -27.19 -4.62
C THR A 139 -15.43 -27.12 -6.14
N SER A 140 -16.47 -27.50 -6.87
CA SER A 140 -16.47 -27.44 -8.34
C SER A 140 -16.20 -26.03 -8.88
N ARG A 141 -16.89 -25.01 -8.36
CA ARG A 141 -16.63 -23.62 -8.79
C ARG A 141 -15.26 -23.11 -8.34
N ARG A 142 -14.83 -23.48 -7.13
CA ARG A 142 -13.51 -23.10 -6.63
C ARG A 142 -12.45 -23.64 -7.57
N ASP A 143 -12.48 -24.91 -7.94
CA ASP A 143 -11.43 -25.53 -8.76
C ASP A 143 -11.30 -24.87 -10.14
N VAL A 144 -12.44 -24.51 -10.76
CA VAL A 144 -12.45 -23.73 -12.02
C VAL A 144 -11.81 -22.35 -11.85
N ILE A 145 -12.15 -21.65 -10.77
CA ILE A 145 -11.54 -20.33 -10.49
C ILE A 145 -10.07 -20.48 -10.06
N ASN A 146 -9.73 -21.63 -9.45
CA ASN A 146 -8.44 -21.88 -8.84
C ASN A 146 -7.35 -22.25 -9.85
N SER A 147 -7.71 -22.74 -11.04
CA SER A 147 -6.71 -23.23 -12.00
C SER A 147 -5.87 -22.11 -12.62
N THR A 148 -6.47 -20.94 -12.90
CA THR A 148 -5.80 -19.87 -13.66
C THR A 148 -5.88 -18.53 -12.96
N THR A 149 -7.06 -18.13 -12.50
CA THR A 149 -7.28 -16.77 -11.98
C THR A 149 -6.63 -16.58 -10.61
N THR A 150 -6.89 -17.46 -9.63
CA THR A 150 -6.24 -17.35 -8.31
C THR A 150 -4.72 -17.49 -8.40
N ARG A 151 -4.22 -18.36 -9.28
CA ARG A 151 -2.77 -18.54 -9.52
C ARG A 151 -2.13 -17.27 -10.03
N ASN A 152 -2.74 -16.61 -11.03
CA ASN A 152 -2.23 -15.35 -11.57
C ASN A 152 -2.24 -14.25 -10.52
N ILE A 153 -3.33 -14.15 -9.73
CA ILE A 153 -3.43 -13.18 -8.63
C ILE A 153 -2.37 -13.45 -7.58
N SER A 154 -2.22 -14.71 -7.15
CA SER A 154 -1.22 -15.12 -6.17
C SER A 154 0.18 -14.79 -6.67
N MET A 155 0.50 -15.09 -7.94
CA MET A 155 1.78 -14.75 -8.56
C MET A 155 2.04 -13.23 -8.54
N VAL A 156 1.06 -12.41 -8.93
CA VAL A 156 1.16 -10.95 -8.91
C VAL A 156 1.36 -10.42 -7.49
N LEU A 157 0.59 -10.91 -6.53
CA LEU A 157 0.67 -10.48 -5.13
C LEU A 157 1.98 -10.92 -4.47
N THR A 158 2.41 -12.16 -4.72
CA THR A 158 3.69 -12.65 -4.25
C THR A 158 4.84 -11.87 -4.87
N ALA A 159 4.78 -11.54 -6.17
CA ALA A 159 5.77 -10.67 -6.81
C ALA A 159 5.77 -9.25 -6.21
N PHE A 160 4.59 -8.69 -5.92
CA PHE A 160 4.45 -7.40 -5.26
C PHE A 160 5.08 -7.40 -3.86
N PHE A 161 4.74 -8.37 -3.01
CA PHE A 161 5.32 -8.48 -1.67
C PHE A 161 6.80 -8.87 -1.70
N PHE A 162 7.24 -9.61 -2.71
CA PHE A 162 8.66 -9.87 -2.93
C PHE A 162 9.38 -8.55 -3.25
N ALA A 163 8.89 -7.78 -4.22
CA ALA A 163 9.44 -6.48 -4.56
C ALA A 163 9.46 -5.57 -3.32
N PHE A 164 8.38 -5.53 -2.54
CA PHE A 164 8.32 -4.74 -1.32
C PHE A 164 9.33 -5.21 -0.27
N ASP A 165 9.42 -6.51 0.00
CA ASP A 165 10.28 -7.07 1.04
C ASP A 165 11.78 -7.03 0.71
N TYR A 166 12.16 -6.95 -0.58
CA TYR A 166 13.57 -6.97 -1.00
C TYR A 166 14.04 -5.63 -1.56
N LEU A 167 13.23 -4.94 -2.37
CA LEU A 167 13.61 -3.65 -2.95
C LEU A 167 13.53 -2.52 -1.93
N VAL A 168 12.55 -2.52 -1.02
CA VAL A 168 12.42 -1.45 -0.02
C VAL A 168 13.57 -1.47 0.99
N PRO A 169 14.01 -2.61 1.56
CA PRO A 169 15.19 -2.60 2.41
C PRO A 169 16.47 -2.18 1.70
N TRP A 170 16.63 -2.60 0.44
CA TRP A 170 17.75 -2.13 -0.39
C TRP A 170 17.70 -0.61 -0.59
N PHE A 171 16.53 -0.07 -0.92
CA PHE A 171 16.30 1.37 -1.01
C PHE A 171 16.62 2.10 0.30
N CYS A 172 16.14 1.59 1.44
CA CYS A 172 16.43 2.16 2.75
C CYS A 172 17.94 2.14 3.05
N PHE A 173 18.63 1.04 2.74
CA PHE A 173 20.07 0.92 2.91
C PHE A 173 20.82 1.98 2.10
N VAL A 174 20.48 2.10 0.82
CA VAL A 174 21.03 3.11 -0.08
C VAL A 174 20.89 4.52 0.48
N VAL A 175 19.66 4.91 0.83
CA VAL A 175 19.38 6.27 1.33
C VAL A 175 20.14 6.49 2.63
N ALA A 176 20.21 5.47 3.48
CA ALA A 176 20.87 5.54 4.76
C ALA A 176 22.39 5.68 4.70
N PHE A 177 23.05 5.08 3.71
CA PHE A 177 24.50 5.21 3.53
C PHE A 177 24.90 6.28 2.52
N SER A 178 23.93 7.04 1.99
CA SER A 178 24.23 8.22 1.19
C SER A 178 24.92 9.28 2.03
N SER A 179 25.76 10.10 1.38
CA SER A 179 26.39 11.30 1.98
C SER A 179 25.37 12.30 2.54
N HIS A 180 24.09 12.17 2.16
CA HIS A 180 22.99 13.05 2.53
C HIS A 180 22.07 12.42 3.56
N ASN A 181 22.54 11.36 4.23
CA ASN A 181 21.84 10.85 5.39
C ASN A 181 21.58 12.02 6.37
N PRO A 182 20.31 12.33 6.64
CA PRO A 182 19.94 13.49 7.44
C PRO A 182 20.44 13.40 8.89
N ILE A 183 20.58 12.18 9.43
CA ILE A 183 21.15 11.95 10.76
C ILE A 183 22.64 12.25 10.74
N THR A 184 23.35 11.81 9.69
CA THR A 184 24.78 12.12 9.54
C THR A 184 24.99 13.62 9.46
N PHE A 185 24.17 14.33 8.67
CA PHE A 185 24.25 15.78 8.55
C PHE A 185 24.17 16.47 9.91
N VAL A 186 23.18 16.11 10.74
CA VAL A 186 22.98 16.68 12.08
C VAL A 186 24.17 16.40 13.00
N VAL A 187 24.68 15.16 12.98
CA VAL A 187 25.84 14.77 13.79
C VAL A 187 27.09 15.54 13.38
N THR A 188 27.29 15.74 12.08
CA THR A 188 28.44 16.50 11.56
C THR A 188 28.28 18.00 11.79
N SER A 189 27.09 18.58 11.64
CA SER A 189 26.86 20.02 11.75
C SER A 189 26.95 20.53 13.19
N THR A 190 26.73 19.64 14.16
CA THR A 190 26.78 19.98 15.59
C THR A 190 28.17 19.78 16.20
N ASN A 191 29.16 19.33 15.42
CA ASN A 191 30.51 18.98 15.90
C ASN A 191 30.52 18.03 17.11
N LEU A 192 29.47 17.21 17.28
CA LEU A 192 29.34 16.27 18.40
C LEU A 192 30.38 15.14 18.36
N VAL A 193 30.93 14.87 17.17
CA VAL A 193 31.87 13.77 16.93
C VAL A 193 33.17 14.36 16.37
N PRO A 194 34.34 14.08 16.97
CA PRO A 194 35.63 14.50 16.44
C PRO A 194 35.87 13.99 15.01
N GLU A 195 36.64 14.71 14.21
CA GLU A 195 36.92 14.38 12.80
C GLU A 195 37.39 12.93 12.60
N ASN A 196 38.25 12.44 13.50
CA ASN A 196 38.78 11.08 13.50
C ASN A 196 37.70 9.98 13.57
N TYR A 197 36.49 10.30 14.08
CA TYR A 197 35.39 9.35 14.26
C TYR A 197 34.22 9.58 13.29
N GLN A 198 34.34 10.51 12.33
CA GLN A 198 33.26 10.80 11.37
C GLN A 198 32.90 9.62 10.48
N PHE A 199 33.87 8.79 10.11
CA PHE A 199 33.60 7.58 9.33
C PHE A 199 32.77 6.57 10.13
N LEU A 200 33.12 6.34 11.39
CA LEU A 200 32.37 5.44 12.27
C LEU A 200 30.97 5.97 12.55
N SER A 201 30.82 7.28 12.80
CA SER A 201 29.51 7.89 13.04
C SER A 201 28.60 7.77 11.83
N ARG A 202 29.14 7.95 10.60
CA ARG A 202 28.40 7.72 9.34
C ARG A 202 27.87 6.29 9.25
N ILE A 203 28.70 5.29 9.56
CA ILE A 203 28.27 3.89 9.53
C ILE A 203 27.15 3.65 10.55
N VAL A 204 27.32 4.11 11.78
CA VAL A 204 26.32 3.92 12.85
C VAL A 204 25.01 4.63 12.50
N CYS A 205 25.06 5.88 12.03
CA CYS A 205 23.88 6.63 11.61
C CYS A 205 23.19 5.98 10.41
N GLY A 206 23.96 5.45 9.46
CA GLY A 206 23.44 4.68 8.33
C GLY A 206 22.73 3.40 8.77
N LEU A 207 23.32 2.62 9.68
CA LEU A 207 22.68 1.42 10.22
C LEU A 207 21.38 1.74 10.94
N ILE A 208 21.37 2.77 11.81
CA ILE A 208 20.17 3.21 12.51
C ILE A 208 19.08 3.61 11.51
N LEU A 209 19.41 4.43 10.51
CA LEU A 209 18.43 4.89 9.53
C LEU A 209 17.91 3.75 8.64
N ALA A 210 18.76 2.79 8.26
CA ALA A 210 18.35 1.61 7.50
C ALA A 210 17.39 0.72 8.33
N LEU A 211 17.67 0.52 9.62
CA LEU A 211 16.81 -0.22 10.54
C LEU A 211 15.46 0.48 10.74
N VAL A 212 15.47 1.80 10.94
CA VAL A 212 14.25 2.61 11.03
C VAL A 212 13.45 2.53 9.74
N GLY A 213 14.09 2.70 8.58
CA GLY A 213 13.43 2.61 7.27
C GLY A 213 12.79 1.25 7.03
N THR A 214 13.50 0.16 7.31
CA THR A 214 12.96 -1.20 7.17
C THR A 214 11.86 -1.51 8.20
N PHE A 215 11.96 -0.97 9.41
CA PHE A 215 10.88 -1.04 10.39
C PHE A 215 9.62 -0.34 9.86
N VAL A 216 9.74 0.90 9.40
CA VAL A 216 8.64 1.66 8.78
C VAL A 216 8.04 0.89 7.59
N ALA A 217 8.88 0.33 6.71
CA ALA A 217 8.44 -0.51 5.59
C ALA A 217 7.52 -1.63 6.05
N SER A 218 7.91 -2.34 7.11
CA SER A 218 7.15 -3.47 7.63
C SER A 218 5.77 -3.06 8.16
N VAL A 219 5.67 -1.87 8.77
CA VAL A 219 4.39 -1.31 9.25
C VAL A 219 3.50 -0.92 8.07
N ILE A 220 4.06 -0.28 7.04
CA ILE A 220 3.34 0.03 5.80
C ILE A 220 2.83 -1.25 5.14
N SER A 221 3.67 -2.30 5.05
CA SER A 221 3.31 -3.61 4.49
C SER A 221 2.08 -4.23 5.17
N ILE A 222 2.01 -4.16 6.50
CA ILE A 222 0.86 -4.62 7.28
C ILE A 222 -0.43 -3.89 6.85
N GLY A 223 -0.37 -2.56 6.73
CA GLY A 223 -1.52 -1.74 6.34
C GLY A 223 -1.96 -1.96 4.89
N ILE A 224 -1.01 -2.10 3.96
CA ILE A 224 -1.30 -2.38 2.55
C ILE A 224 -1.94 -3.76 2.40
N LEU A 225 -1.41 -4.78 3.08
CA LEU A 225 -1.88 -6.17 2.94
C LEU A 225 -3.36 -6.34 3.25
N ILE A 226 -3.88 -5.72 4.31
CA ILE A 226 -5.29 -5.88 4.70
C ILE A 226 -6.24 -5.28 3.67
N VAL A 227 -5.84 -4.16 3.04
CA VAL A 227 -6.62 -3.52 1.98
C VAL A 227 -6.54 -4.35 0.69
N MET A 228 -5.35 -4.82 0.32
CA MET A 228 -5.18 -5.75 -0.81
C MET A 228 -6.02 -7.02 -0.61
N TYR A 229 -6.03 -7.59 0.60
CA TYR A 229 -6.88 -8.72 0.95
C TYR A 229 -8.36 -8.42 0.79
N GLY A 230 -8.80 -7.22 1.19
CA GLY A 230 -10.15 -6.74 0.94
C GLY A 230 -10.53 -6.76 -0.53
N VAL A 231 -9.71 -6.09 -1.35
CA VAL A 231 -9.92 -5.94 -2.79
C VAL A 231 -9.91 -7.29 -3.49
N VAL A 232 -8.91 -8.13 -3.22
CA VAL A 232 -8.75 -9.44 -3.87
C VAL A 232 -9.88 -10.38 -3.46
N THR A 233 -10.26 -10.40 -2.19
CA THR A 233 -11.38 -11.22 -1.70
C THR A 233 -12.68 -10.78 -2.33
N LEU A 234 -12.94 -9.47 -2.42
CA LEU A 234 -14.12 -8.95 -3.10
C LEU A 234 -14.15 -9.37 -4.57
N TYR A 235 -13.02 -9.23 -5.28
CA TYR A 235 -12.89 -9.63 -6.68
C TYR A 235 -13.17 -11.13 -6.87
N LEU A 236 -12.52 -11.99 -6.08
CA LEU A 236 -12.67 -13.45 -6.18
C LEU A 236 -14.08 -13.92 -5.84
N TRP A 237 -14.71 -13.35 -4.81
CA TRP A 237 -16.09 -13.70 -4.46
C TRP A 237 -17.10 -13.18 -5.47
N THR A 238 -16.86 -12.01 -6.07
CA THR A 238 -17.73 -11.49 -7.12
C THR A 238 -17.60 -12.37 -8.38
N LEU A 239 -16.38 -12.77 -8.75
CA LEU A 239 -16.13 -13.75 -9.81
C LEU A 239 -16.85 -15.07 -9.54
N PHE A 240 -16.80 -15.53 -8.29
CA PHE A 240 -17.50 -16.75 -7.86
C PHE A 240 -19.03 -16.63 -8.00
N LEU A 241 -19.59 -15.43 -7.85
CA LEU A 241 -21.04 -15.18 -7.94
C LEU A 241 -21.56 -15.04 -9.37
N VAL A 242 -20.73 -14.65 -10.33
CA VAL A 242 -21.17 -14.47 -11.73
C VAL A 242 -21.84 -15.77 -12.20
N PRO A 243 -23.10 -15.72 -12.67
CA PRO A 243 -23.83 -16.90 -13.08
C PRO A 243 -23.08 -17.65 -14.18
N THR A 244 -22.98 -18.98 -14.05
CA THR A 244 -22.49 -19.85 -15.13
C THR A 244 -23.58 -20.85 -15.44
N THR A 245 -23.62 -21.32 -16.68
CA THR A 245 -24.67 -22.22 -17.21
C THR A 245 -24.71 -23.59 -16.51
N GLU A 246 -23.61 -24.03 -15.91
CA GLU A 246 -23.42 -25.42 -15.46
C GLU A 246 -23.58 -25.62 -13.94
N PHE A 247 -23.29 -24.61 -13.11
CA PHE A 247 -23.29 -24.75 -11.64
C PHE A 247 -23.93 -23.54 -10.98
N GLY A 248 -25.26 -23.47 -10.99
CA GLY A 248 -26.00 -22.32 -10.48
C GLY A 248 -26.09 -22.27 -8.95
N ILE A 249 -25.65 -21.16 -8.36
CA ILE A 249 -26.05 -20.77 -6.99
C ILE A 249 -27.51 -20.29 -7.06
N SER A 250 -28.34 -20.67 -6.09
CA SER A 250 -29.72 -20.18 -6.07
C SER A 250 -29.77 -18.66 -5.96
N PHE A 251 -30.74 -18.02 -6.63
CA PHE A 251 -30.86 -16.56 -6.67
C PHE A 251 -30.79 -15.92 -5.28
N ASP A 252 -31.56 -16.44 -4.33
CA ASP A 252 -31.65 -15.89 -2.97
C ASP A 252 -30.32 -15.99 -2.23
N THR A 253 -29.59 -17.10 -2.40
CA THR A 253 -28.24 -17.28 -1.85
C THR A 253 -27.24 -16.33 -2.50
N GLY A 254 -27.27 -16.21 -3.84
CA GLY A 254 -26.41 -15.30 -4.59
C GLY A 254 -26.60 -13.84 -4.14
N VAL A 255 -27.84 -13.37 -4.02
CA VAL A 255 -28.16 -12.04 -3.51
C VAL A 255 -27.71 -11.87 -2.05
N LYS A 256 -27.86 -12.89 -1.21
CA LYS A 256 -27.43 -12.84 0.20
C LYS A 256 -25.90 -12.74 0.34
N ILE A 257 -25.15 -13.50 -0.44
CA ILE A 257 -23.68 -13.40 -0.51
C ILE A 257 -23.31 -12.02 -1.04
N TYR A 258 -23.93 -11.56 -2.13
CA TYR A 258 -23.66 -10.24 -2.71
C TYR A 258 -23.88 -9.08 -1.72
N ARG A 259 -24.97 -9.11 -0.96
CA ARG A 259 -25.22 -8.13 0.12
C ARG A 259 -24.19 -8.23 1.25
N SER A 260 -23.70 -9.42 1.54
CA SER A 260 -22.66 -9.63 2.55
C SER A 260 -21.30 -9.09 2.05
N LEU A 261 -21.00 -9.20 0.76
CA LEU A 261 -19.83 -8.54 0.14
C LEU A 261 -19.93 -7.02 0.21
N ARG A 262 -21.12 -6.44 0.14
CA ARG A 262 -21.32 -5.00 0.39
C ARG A 262 -20.96 -4.60 1.82
N VAL A 263 -21.18 -5.47 2.81
CA VAL A 263 -20.72 -5.20 4.18
C VAL A 263 -19.19 -5.21 4.23
N MET A 264 -18.54 -6.12 3.49
CA MET A 264 -17.08 -6.14 3.35
C MET A 264 -16.51 -4.85 2.77
N THR A 265 -17.14 -4.29 1.73
CA THR A 265 -16.69 -3.04 1.11
C THR A 265 -16.78 -1.87 2.09
N VAL A 266 -17.85 -1.80 2.89
CA VAL A 266 -18.01 -0.76 3.92
C VAL A 266 -16.95 -0.88 5.01
N ILE A 267 -16.69 -2.10 5.52
CA ILE A 267 -15.65 -2.34 6.52
C ILE A 267 -14.26 -1.95 5.98
N GLN A 268 -13.96 -2.32 4.73
CA GLN A 268 -12.68 -2.00 4.08
C GLN A 268 -12.52 -0.51 3.84
N PHE A 269 -13.59 0.18 3.45
CA PHE A 269 -13.56 1.61 3.25
C PHE A 269 -13.38 2.38 4.56
N ASP A 270 -14.04 1.95 5.65
CA ASP A 270 -13.82 2.53 6.98
C ASP A 270 -12.36 2.37 7.42
N LEU A 271 -11.78 1.18 7.21
CA LEU A 271 -10.37 0.95 7.47
C LEU A 271 -9.46 1.82 6.59
N ALA A 272 -9.77 1.96 5.30
CA ALA A 272 -8.98 2.77 4.37
C ALA A 272 -9.02 4.27 4.75
N ARG A 273 -10.11 4.76 5.35
CA ARG A 273 -10.20 6.12 5.88
C ARG A 273 -9.23 6.39 7.03
N ASP A 274 -8.98 5.40 7.88
CA ASP A 274 -7.95 5.52 8.93
C ASP A 274 -6.54 5.62 8.34
N PHE A 275 -6.36 5.12 7.12
CA PHE A 275 -5.10 5.17 6.37
C PHE A 275 -5.22 6.11 5.17
N VAL A 276 -5.35 7.42 5.41
CA VAL A 276 -5.56 8.47 4.38
C VAL A 276 -4.63 8.31 3.16
N ILE A 277 -3.39 7.85 3.36
CA ILE A 277 -2.44 7.60 2.26
C ILE A 277 -2.95 6.55 1.26
N LEU A 278 -3.64 5.51 1.73
CA LEU A 278 -4.24 4.52 0.84
C LEU A 278 -5.33 5.16 -0.03
N LEU A 279 -6.02 6.19 0.46
CA LEU A 279 -6.98 6.97 -0.35
C LEU A 279 -6.32 7.99 -1.28
N MET A 280 -5.08 8.38 -0.95
CA MET A 280 -4.24 9.31 -1.73
C MET A 280 -3.17 8.61 -2.57
N HIS A 281 -3.26 7.29 -2.73
CA HIS A 281 -2.23 6.48 -3.38
C HIS A 281 -1.92 6.99 -4.80
N HIS A 282 -2.95 7.36 -5.57
CA HIS A 282 -2.79 7.94 -6.91
C HIS A 282 -1.98 9.24 -6.88
N PHE A 283 -2.31 10.16 -5.96
CA PHE A 283 -1.57 11.42 -5.81
C PHE A 283 -0.10 11.15 -5.49
N TYR A 284 0.17 10.28 -4.51
CA TYR A 284 1.55 9.93 -4.16
C TYR A 284 2.27 9.21 -5.29
N ALA A 285 1.62 8.29 -6.00
CA ALA A 285 2.20 7.61 -7.15
C ALA A 285 2.59 8.59 -8.26
N VAL A 286 1.72 9.55 -8.58
CA VAL A 286 1.98 10.58 -9.60
C VAL A 286 3.16 11.45 -9.18
N VAL A 287 3.15 11.98 -7.96
CA VAL A 287 4.25 12.82 -7.45
C VAL A 287 5.56 12.01 -7.46
N TRP A 288 5.55 10.78 -6.96
CA TRP A 288 6.73 9.95 -6.85
C TRP A 288 7.32 9.59 -8.23
N ALA A 289 6.47 9.19 -9.19
CA ALA A 289 6.90 8.90 -10.56
C ALA A 289 7.38 10.17 -11.31
N THR A 290 6.67 11.29 -11.16
CA THR A 290 7.06 12.59 -11.75
C THR A 290 8.43 12.99 -11.27
N MET A 291 8.66 12.92 -9.96
CA MET A 291 9.95 13.28 -9.35
C MET A 291 11.06 12.36 -9.84
N ALA A 292 10.82 11.05 -9.92
CA ALA A 292 11.81 10.10 -10.41
C ALA A 292 12.21 10.36 -11.87
N ILE A 293 11.24 10.61 -12.76
CA ILE A 293 11.51 10.91 -14.18
C ILE A 293 12.20 12.27 -14.31
N TYR A 294 11.73 13.29 -13.57
CA TYR A 294 12.38 14.59 -13.52
C TYR A 294 13.85 14.46 -13.12
N CYS A 295 14.17 13.69 -12.08
CA CYS A 295 15.56 13.43 -11.66
C CYS A 295 16.40 12.84 -12.80
N VAL A 296 15.89 11.83 -13.49
CA VAL A 296 16.57 11.21 -14.64
C VAL A 296 16.80 12.24 -15.73
N MET A 297 15.79 13.03 -16.08
CA MET A 297 15.90 14.04 -17.13
C MET A 297 16.91 15.14 -16.78
N ILE A 298 16.98 15.57 -15.52
CA ILE A 298 17.97 16.55 -15.07
C ILE A 298 19.39 15.99 -15.18
N GLN A 299 19.60 14.74 -14.79
CA GLN A 299 20.91 14.09 -14.88
C GLN A 299 21.39 13.95 -16.33
N VAL A 300 20.49 13.50 -17.21
CA VAL A 300 20.79 13.28 -18.63
C VAL A 300 20.96 14.61 -19.38
N ILE A 301 19.99 15.53 -19.27
CA ILE A 301 19.91 16.72 -20.14
C ILE A 301 20.76 17.86 -19.61
N VAL A 302 20.73 18.12 -18.30
CA VAL A 302 21.30 19.36 -17.75
C VAL A 302 22.73 19.15 -17.27
N THR A 303 22.94 18.12 -16.46
CA THR A 303 24.26 17.91 -15.84
C THR A 303 25.20 17.08 -16.69
N ASN A 304 24.65 16.27 -17.62
CA ASN A 304 25.37 15.22 -18.36
C ASN A 304 26.19 14.29 -17.44
N LYS A 305 25.76 14.14 -16.18
CA LYS A 305 26.39 13.33 -15.14
C LYS A 305 25.39 12.31 -14.64
N VAL A 306 25.17 11.28 -15.45
CA VAL A 306 24.29 10.18 -15.09
C VAL A 306 25.05 9.22 -14.17
N THR A 307 24.62 9.12 -12.92
CA THR A 307 25.12 8.04 -12.06
C THR A 307 24.27 6.79 -12.32
N PRO A 308 24.86 5.62 -12.65
CA PRO A 308 24.09 4.38 -12.84
C PRO A 308 23.22 4.07 -11.63
N PHE A 309 23.73 4.42 -10.45
CA PHE A 309 23.07 4.26 -9.18
C PHE A 309 21.74 5.03 -9.09
N SER A 310 21.76 6.35 -9.35
CA SER A 310 20.53 7.15 -9.30
C SER A 310 19.55 6.74 -10.40
N MET A 311 20.03 6.33 -11.58
CA MET A 311 19.17 5.85 -12.66
C MET A 311 18.41 4.58 -12.25
N ILE A 312 19.11 3.58 -11.67
CA ILE A 312 18.48 2.35 -11.17
C ILE A 312 17.43 2.68 -10.11
N LEU A 313 17.73 3.62 -9.21
CA LEU A 313 16.80 4.04 -8.18
C LEU A 313 15.52 4.65 -8.76
N CYS A 314 15.67 5.64 -9.65
CA CYS A 314 14.54 6.30 -10.28
C CYS A 314 13.68 5.33 -11.10
N VAL A 315 14.31 4.42 -11.85
CA VAL A 315 13.59 3.35 -12.59
C VAL A 315 12.82 2.46 -11.63
N THR A 316 13.45 2.04 -10.52
CA THR A 316 12.79 1.22 -9.49
C THR A 316 11.59 1.95 -8.88
N MET A 317 11.70 3.25 -8.63
CA MET A 317 10.60 4.05 -8.09
C MET A 317 9.44 4.20 -9.07
N VAL A 318 9.72 4.49 -10.35
CA VAL A 318 8.68 4.54 -11.40
C VAL A 318 8.00 3.19 -11.50
N PHE A 319 8.77 2.09 -11.46
CA PHE A 319 8.23 0.74 -11.49
C PHE A 319 7.34 0.44 -10.29
N VAL A 320 7.75 0.81 -9.07
CA VAL A 320 6.96 0.62 -7.85
C VAL A 320 5.69 1.46 -7.88
N ALA A 321 5.78 2.75 -8.22
CA ALA A 321 4.62 3.64 -8.35
C ALA A 321 3.62 3.12 -9.39
N GLY A 322 4.11 2.75 -10.57
CA GLY A 322 3.31 2.15 -11.63
C GLY A 322 2.67 0.82 -11.22
N SER A 323 3.40 -0.02 -10.46
CA SER A 323 2.88 -1.32 -9.98
C SER A 323 1.78 -1.14 -8.94
N VAL A 324 1.94 -0.21 -7.99
CA VAL A 324 0.91 0.11 -6.99
C VAL A 324 -0.35 0.63 -7.67
N GLU A 325 -0.19 1.57 -8.60
CA GLU A 325 -1.31 2.18 -9.32
C GLU A 325 -2.03 1.17 -10.23
N TRP A 326 -1.27 0.42 -11.02
CA TRP A 326 -1.81 -0.65 -11.84
C TRP A 326 -2.57 -1.68 -11.01
N PHE A 327 -2.01 -2.08 -9.85
CA PHE A 327 -2.69 -3.01 -8.96
C PHE A 327 -4.01 -2.44 -8.43
N ALA A 328 -4.01 -1.21 -7.91
CA ALA A 328 -5.19 -0.57 -7.37
C ALA A 328 -6.29 -0.45 -8.43
N ILE A 329 -5.95 0.06 -9.62
CA ILE A 329 -6.90 0.23 -10.73
C ILE A 329 -7.41 -1.11 -11.22
N VAL A 330 -6.52 -2.04 -11.60
CA VAL A 330 -6.93 -3.28 -12.29
C VAL A 330 -7.84 -4.13 -11.42
N PHE A 331 -7.51 -4.30 -10.13
CA PHE A 331 -8.31 -5.16 -9.27
C PHE A 331 -9.63 -4.50 -8.85
N VAL A 332 -9.65 -3.19 -8.60
CA VAL A 332 -10.89 -2.47 -8.30
C VAL A 332 -11.79 -2.43 -9.55
N ALA A 333 -11.23 -2.15 -10.73
CA ALA A 333 -11.92 -2.18 -12.01
C ALA A 333 -12.54 -3.56 -12.27
N LYS A 334 -11.73 -4.62 -12.21
CA LYS A 334 -12.21 -6.00 -12.41
C LYS A 334 -13.29 -6.40 -11.41
N GLY A 335 -13.15 -6.06 -10.13
CA GLY A 335 -14.18 -6.28 -9.13
C GLY A 335 -15.49 -5.59 -9.50
N THR A 336 -15.41 -4.33 -9.93
CA THR A 336 -16.57 -3.53 -10.33
C THR A 336 -17.25 -4.07 -11.59
N THR A 337 -16.47 -4.43 -12.62
CA THR A 337 -16.97 -5.01 -13.87
C THR A 337 -17.70 -6.32 -13.62
N LEU A 338 -17.12 -7.24 -12.85
CA LEU A 338 -17.78 -8.49 -12.50
C LEU A 338 -19.03 -8.26 -11.66
N SER A 339 -19.03 -7.22 -10.81
CA SER A 339 -20.19 -6.87 -10.01
C SER A 339 -21.35 -6.38 -10.87
N LYS A 340 -21.05 -5.59 -11.92
CA LYS A 340 -22.03 -5.17 -12.93
C LYS A 340 -22.53 -6.37 -13.73
N GLU A 341 -21.62 -7.25 -14.16
CA GLU A 341 -21.94 -8.47 -14.89
C GLU A 341 -22.88 -9.39 -14.10
N PHE A 342 -22.63 -9.59 -12.80
CA PHE A 342 -23.53 -10.33 -11.92
C PHE A 342 -24.95 -9.75 -11.90
N ILE A 343 -25.10 -8.42 -11.79
CA ILE A 343 -26.41 -7.76 -11.79
C ILE A 343 -27.09 -7.92 -13.15
N LEU A 344 -26.35 -7.76 -14.25
CA LEU A 344 -26.86 -7.87 -15.61
C LEU A 344 -27.32 -9.29 -15.93
N GLU A 345 -26.48 -10.29 -15.68
CA GLU A 345 -26.80 -11.70 -15.93
C GLU A 345 -27.89 -12.21 -14.99
N GLY A 346 -27.89 -11.80 -13.72
CA GLY A 346 -29.01 -12.05 -12.83
C GLY A 346 -30.32 -11.46 -13.38
N GLY A 347 -30.25 -10.28 -13.99
CA GLY A 347 -31.37 -9.60 -14.62
C GLY A 347 -31.89 -10.32 -15.86
N ARG A 348 -30.99 -10.88 -16.69
CA ARG A 348 -31.34 -11.71 -17.85
C ARG A 348 -31.99 -13.03 -17.42
N ASN A 349 -31.36 -13.75 -16.49
CA ASN A 349 -31.79 -15.08 -16.04
C ASN A 349 -33.08 -15.05 -15.21
N HIS A 350 -33.35 -13.97 -14.48
CA HIS A 350 -34.51 -13.86 -13.60
C HIS A 350 -35.47 -12.73 -13.95
N GLY A 351 -35.31 -12.10 -15.11
CA GLY A 351 -36.06 -10.90 -15.53
C GLY A 351 -37.57 -11.12 -15.67
N ARG A 352 -38.02 -12.36 -15.85
CA ARG A 352 -39.44 -12.74 -15.90
C ARG A 352 -40.14 -12.58 -14.53
N ASN A 353 -39.41 -12.70 -13.43
CA ASN A 353 -39.97 -12.55 -12.08
C ASN A 353 -39.88 -11.08 -11.62
N LYS A 354 -41.04 -10.42 -11.47
CA LYS A 354 -41.15 -9.00 -11.07
C LYS A 354 -40.45 -8.69 -9.74
N TYR A 355 -40.53 -9.61 -8.76
CA TYR A 355 -39.87 -9.44 -7.46
C TYR A 355 -38.35 -9.52 -7.61
N ARG A 356 -37.81 -10.56 -8.26
CA ARG A 356 -36.37 -10.72 -8.46
C ARG A 356 -35.76 -9.57 -9.24
N LYS A 357 -36.46 -9.11 -10.28
CA LYS A 357 -36.08 -7.91 -11.06
C LYS A 357 -36.00 -6.66 -10.20
N ARG A 358 -36.96 -6.44 -9.28
CA ARG A 358 -36.92 -5.32 -8.34
C ARG A 358 -35.74 -5.42 -7.37
N VAL A 359 -35.46 -6.62 -6.86
CA VAL A 359 -34.31 -6.85 -5.97
C VAL A 359 -33.00 -6.53 -6.69
N LEU A 360 -32.80 -7.03 -7.91
CA LEU A 360 -31.57 -6.77 -8.69
C LEU A 360 -31.38 -5.29 -9.01
N ARG A 361 -32.46 -4.57 -9.36
CA ARG A 361 -32.42 -3.11 -9.60
C ARG A 361 -32.04 -2.30 -8.35
N SER A 362 -32.25 -2.85 -7.15
CA SER A 362 -31.84 -2.22 -5.90
C SER A 362 -30.39 -2.49 -5.51
N LEU A 363 -29.72 -3.42 -6.22
CA LEU A 363 -28.30 -3.71 -5.99
C LEU A 363 -27.46 -2.66 -6.71
N LEU A 364 -26.47 -2.13 -6.00
CA LEU A 364 -25.40 -1.32 -6.57
C LEU A 364 -24.16 -2.20 -6.75
N PRO A 365 -23.31 -1.93 -7.75
CA PRO A 365 -22.02 -2.59 -7.88
C PRO A 365 -21.23 -2.52 -6.59
N ASN A 366 -20.70 -3.67 -6.14
CA ASN A 366 -19.77 -3.72 -5.03
C ASN A 366 -18.38 -3.35 -5.52
N PHE A 367 -17.83 -2.26 -5.00
CA PHE A 367 -16.44 -1.91 -5.18
C PHE A 367 -15.92 -1.25 -3.90
N ILE A 368 -14.61 -1.33 -3.67
CA ILE A 368 -13.94 -0.58 -2.61
C ILE A 368 -13.48 0.72 -3.25
N ASN A 369 -14.04 1.83 -2.79
CA ASN A 369 -13.57 3.14 -3.24
C ASN A 369 -12.24 3.47 -2.56
N LEU A 370 -11.16 3.47 -3.34
CA LEU A 370 -9.83 3.85 -2.87
C LEU A 370 -9.48 5.30 -3.22
N GLU A 371 -10.45 6.10 -3.65
CA GLU A 371 -10.26 7.53 -3.92
C GLU A 371 -10.76 8.38 -2.75
N PHE A 372 -9.97 9.39 -2.37
CA PHE A 372 -10.37 10.37 -1.37
C PHE A 372 -11.56 11.22 -1.83
N VAL A 373 -11.60 11.59 -3.12
CA VAL A 373 -12.71 12.31 -3.74
C VAL A 373 -13.40 11.39 -4.73
N SER A 374 -14.51 10.78 -4.32
CA SER A 374 -15.32 10.01 -5.25
C SER A 374 -16.17 10.96 -6.08
N PHE A 375 -15.96 11.00 -7.39
CA PHE A 375 -17.01 11.56 -8.24
C PHE A 375 -18.19 10.59 -8.26
N ALA A 376 -19.42 11.13 -8.27
CA ALA A 376 -20.64 10.31 -8.40
C ALA A 376 -20.60 9.44 -9.67
N GLU A 377 -19.86 9.90 -10.68
CA GLU A 377 -19.56 9.18 -11.91
C GLU A 377 -18.64 7.98 -11.64
N THR A 378 -17.52 8.13 -10.91
CA THR A 378 -16.68 6.99 -10.48
C THR A 378 -17.47 5.98 -9.65
N MET A 379 -18.43 6.43 -8.83
CA MET A 379 -19.30 5.53 -8.06
C MET A 379 -20.30 4.75 -8.93
N ARG A 380 -20.73 5.32 -10.05
CA ARG A 380 -21.72 4.71 -10.96
C ARG A 380 -21.05 3.85 -12.03
N GLU A 381 -19.90 4.31 -12.53
CA GLU A 381 -19.21 3.76 -13.68
C GLU A 381 -18.01 2.89 -13.28
N GLY A 382 -17.50 3.03 -12.06
CA GLY A 382 -16.30 2.34 -11.61
C GLY A 382 -15.03 3.01 -12.12
N ILE A 383 -13.88 2.44 -11.73
CA ILE A 383 -12.57 2.87 -12.23
C ILE A 383 -12.27 2.05 -13.49
N GLU A 384 -11.92 2.72 -14.59
CA GLU A 384 -11.56 2.08 -15.88
C GLU A 384 -10.06 2.23 -16.19
N MET A 385 -9.56 1.49 -17.18
CA MET A 385 -8.15 1.60 -17.61
C MET A 385 -7.78 2.98 -18.15
N GLY A 386 -8.76 3.79 -18.58
CA GLY A 386 -8.54 5.20 -18.91
C GLY A 386 -7.93 5.99 -17.74
N TYR A 387 -8.21 5.58 -16.50
CA TYR A 387 -7.60 6.19 -15.31
C TYR A 387 -6.09 5.98 -15.24
N PHE A 388 -5.60 4.81 -15.65
CA PHE A 388 -4.16 4.55 -15.73
C PHE A 388 -3.49 5.34 -16.86
N ALA A 389 -4.18 5.54 -17.99
CA ALA A 389 -3.69 6.44 -19.03
C ALA A 389 -3.59 7.88 -18.51
N ASN A 390 -4.58 8.36 -17.76
CA ASN A 390 -4.56 9.67 -17.11
C ASN A 390 -3.40 9.79 -16.10
N PHE A 391 -3.07 8.71 -15.37
CA PHE A 391 -1.89 8.66 -14.52
C PHE A 391 -0.61 8.94 -15.35
N MET A 392 -0.41 8.20 -16.44
CA MET A 392 0.77 8.38 -17.31
C MET A 392 0.83 9.77 -17.95
N GLU A 393 -0.32 10.30 -18.36
CA GLU A 393 -0.45 11.65 -18.92
C GLU A 393 -0.07 12.71 -17.88
N ARG A 394 -0.61 12.63 -16.66
CA ARG A 394 -0.29 13.57 -15.56
C ARG A 394 1.19 13.54 -15.20
N VAL A 395 1.77 12.34 -15.09
CA VAL A 395 3.21 12.19 -14.80
C VAL A 395 4.04 12.86 -15.91
N THR A 396 3.71 12.61 -17.17
CA THR A 396 4.41 13.19 -18.31
C THR A 396 4.26 14.70 -18.37
N HIS A 397 3.02 15.20 -18.25
CA HIS A 397 2.70 16.62 -18.29
C HIS A 397 3.39 17.39 -17.16
N ASN A 398 3.31 16.90 -15.92
CA ASN A 398 3.97 17.54 -14.77
C ASN A 398 5.49 17.55 -14.93
N THR A 399 6.07 16.45 -15.44
CA THR A 399 7.52 16.37 -15.66
C THR A 399 7.97 17.41 -16.70
N ILE A 400 7.26 17.53 -17.82
CA ILE A 400 7.56 18.52 -18.87
C ILE A 400 7.41 19.94 -18.31
N SER A 401 6.33 20.22 -17.58
CA SER A 401 6.09 21.54 -16.98
C SER A 401 7.19 21.93 -16.00
N LEU A 402 7.67 21.01 -15.15
CA LEU A 402 8.80 21.25 -14.23
C LEU A 402 10.11 21.51 -14.98
N LEU A 403 10.33 20.85 -16.12
CA LEU A 403 11.52 21.07 -16.94
C LEU A 403 11.47 22.42 -17.66
N LEU A 404 10.31 22.84 -18.14
CA LEU A 404 10.13 24.12 -18.80
C LEU A 404 10.23 25.29 -17.82
N ALA A 405 9.66 25.16 -16.60
CA ALA A 405 9.70 26.20 -15.57
C ALA A 405 11.11 26.48 -15.01
N ARG A 406 12.09 25.62 -15.31
CA ARG A 406 13.49 25.82 -14.93
C ARG A 406 14.22 26.81 -15.86
N LYS A 407 13.81 26.92 -17.12
CA LYS A 407 14.39 27.89 -18.07
C LYS A 407 13.93 29.30 -17.71
#